data_AF-A0A0Y0DG27-F1
#
_entry.id   AF-A0A0Y0DG27-F1
#
_cell.length_a   1.000
_cell.length_b   1.000
_cell.length_c   1.000
_cell.angle_alpha   90.00
_cell.angle_beta   90.00
_cell.angle_gamma   90.00
#
_symmetry.space_group_name_H-M   'P 1'
#
loop_
_entity.id
_entity.type
_entity.pdbx_description
1 polymer ?
#
loop_
_entity_poly.entity_id
_entity_poly.type
_entity_poly.pdbx_seq_one_letter_code
_entity_poly.pdbx_strand_id
1 'polypeptide(L)'
;KPDVRANSKLLKGVTGIGKLDIIWRTSMGERGRLQTSQLERMAPGYGDVRLTVEAIPSIVALEKPFSVVLRILNSCDRTMDLMLSFDSQQSSRALLWEGISGRQLGRIEPSSSLDLFLEATPIRTGLQSVSGLRLRDTFLQRNYDY
;
A
#
# COMPACT_ATOMS: atom_id res chain seq x y z
N LYS A 1 9.95 2.23 25.74
CA LYS A 1 9.21 2.95 24.67
C LYS A 1 7.86 2.26 24.54
N PRO A 2 6.74 2.86 24.98
CA PRO A 2 5.45 2.18 24.95
C PRO A 2 4.87 2.20 23.53
N ASP A 3 4.24 1.07 23.16
CA ASP A 3 3.67 0.78 21.84
C ASP A 3 2.56 1.75 21.43
N VAL A 4 2.81 2.46 20.33
CA VAL A 4 1.86 3.37 19.67
C VAL A 4 0.62 2.62 19.12
N ARG A 5 0.63 1.29 19.14
CA ARG A 5 -0.43 0.41 18.61
C ARG A 5 -1.68 0.33 19.48
N ALA A 6 -1.61 0.69 20.77
CA ALA A 6 -2.69 0.40 21.73
C ALA A 6 -3.79 1.48 21.88
N ASN A 7 -3.67 2.64 21.21
CA ASN A 7 -4.55 3.77 21.54
C ASN A 7 -5.34 4.30 20.33
N SER A 8 -6.39 3.58 19.97
CA SER A 8 -7.36 3.95 18.92
C SER A 8 -8.01 5.34 19.12
N LYS A 9 -8.02 5.86 20.37
CA LYS A 9 -8.53 7.20 20.70
C LYS A 9 -7.53 8.32 20.34
N LEU A 10 -6.22 8.06 20.36
CA LEU A 10 -5.20 9.03 19.93
C LEU A 10 -5.18 9.20 18.39
N LEU A 11 -5.57 8.17 17.65
CA LEU A 11 -5.64 8.21 16.17
C LEU A 11 -6.77 9.11 15.64
N LYS A 12 -7.85 9.33 16.39
CA LYS A 12 -8.97 10.21 15.99
C LYS A 12 -8.61 11.70 15.97
N GLY A 13 -7.54 12.12 16.67
CA GLY A 13 -7.01 13.48 16.58
C GLY A 13 -6.05 13.69 15.40
N VAL A 14 -5.67 12.63 14.68
CA VAL A 14 -4.65 12.60 13.61
C VAL A 14 -5.31 12.51 12.23
N THR A 15 -6.55 12.97 12.10
CA THR A 15 -7.25 13.05 10.80
C THR A 15 -7.27 14.47 10.24
N GLY A 16 -6.99 15.52 11.02
CA GLY A 16 -6.88 16.88 10.50
C GLY A 16 -5.54 17.10 9.79
N ILE A 17 -5.52 17.16 8.46
CA ILE A 17 -4.30 17.45 7.67
C ILE A 17 -4.00 18.96 7.66
N GLY A 18 -5.03 19.80 7.77
CA GLY A 18 -4.91 21.26 7.72
C GLY A 18 -5.63 21.85 6.51
N LYS A 19 -5.26 23.06 6.10
CA LYS A 19 -5.80 23.74 4.90
C LYS A 19 -4.65 24.02 3.94
N LEU A 20 -4.91 23.93 2.65
CA LEU A 20 -3.92 24.26 1.62
C LEU A 20 -4.23 25.66 1.09
N ASP A 21 -3.22 26.55 1.12
CA ASP A 21 -3.32 27.93 0.63
C ASP A 21 -2.33 28.11 -0.52
N ILE A 22 -2.85 28.36 -1.72
CA ILE A 22 -2.09 28.56 -2.96
C ILE A 22 -2.17 30.04 -3.32
N ILE A 23 -1.03 30.65 -3.58
CA ILE A 23 -0.96 32.01 -4.13
C ILE A 23 -0.17 31.93 -5.43
N TRP A 24 -0.68 32.56 -6.48
CA TRP A 24 0.00 32.61 -7.78
C TRP A 24 -0.13 33.99 -8.42
N ARG A 25 0.57 34.17 -9.54
CA ARG A 25 0.39 35.30 -10.43
C ARG A 25 -0.01 34.82 -11.82
N THR A 26 -0.93 35.51 -12.47
CA THR A 26 -1.27 35.26 -13.87
C THR A 26 -0.15 35.78 -14.77
N SER A 27 -0.16 35.37 -16.04
CA SER A 27 0.79 35.87 -17.04
C SER A 27 0.72 37.40 -17.23
N MET A 28 -0.42 38.03 -16.88
CA MET A 28 -0.61 39.49 -16.86
C MET A 28 -0.31 40.14 -15.50
N GLY A 29 0.22 39.39 -14.53
CA GLY A 29 0.69 39.90 -13.25
C GLY A 29 -0.37 39.99 -12.14
N GLU A 30 -1.62 39.61 -12.41
CA GLU A 30 -2.70 39.60 -11.42
C GLU A 30 -2.44 38.54 -10.35
N ARG A 31 -2.78 38.83 -9.10
CA ARG A 31 -2.56 37.92 -7.98
C ARG A 31 -3.79 37.04 -7.76
N GLY A 32 -3.61 35.73 -7.84
CA GLY A 32 -4.60 34.74 -7.44
C GLY A 32 -4.31 34.18 -6.05
N ARG A 33 -5.35 33.79 -5.32
CA ARG A 33 -5.26 33.03 -4.06
C ARG A 33 -6.38 31.99 -4.02
N LEU A 34 -6.04 30.76 -3.64
CA LEU A 34 -6.97 29.66 -3.44
C LEU A 34 -6.69 29.01 -2.10
N GLN A 35 -7.69 29.03 -1.22
CA GLN A 35 -7.60 28.36 0.07
C GLN A 35 -8.63 27.25 0.14
N THR A 36 -8.22 26.04 0.54
CA THR A 36 -9.14 24.93 0.74
C THR A 36 -9.81 25.00 2.11
N SER A 37 -10.95 24.32 2.24
CA SER A 37 -11.50 23.96 3.54
C SER A 37 -10.55 23.01 4.30
N GLN A 38 -10.88 22.73 5.57
CA GLN A 38 -10.12 21.78 6.38
C GLN A 38 -10.10 20.42 5.67
N LEU A 39 -8.90 19.96 5.32
CA LEU A 39 -8.67 18.65 4.76
C LEU A 39 -8.68 17.64 5.89
N GLU A 40 -9.62 16.71 5.81
CA GLU A 40 -9.67 15.55 6.68
C GLU A 40 -9.09 14.35 5.94
N ARG A 41 -8.20 13.64 6.62
CA ARG A 41 -7.69 12.34 6.19
C ARG A 41 -8.83 11.34 6.34
N MET A 42 -9.22 10.70 5.25
CA MET A 42 -9.96 9.43 5.34
C MET A 42 -9.10 8.47 6.15
N ALA A 43 -9.57 8.07 7.34
CA ALA A 43 -8.93 6.99 8.06
C ALA A 43 -8.89 5.79 7.09
N PRO A 44 -7.72 5.19 6.83
CA PRO A 44 -7.68 4.05 5.94
C PRO A 44 -8.66 3.03 6.49
N GLY A 45 -9.65 2.65 5.69
CA GLY A 45 -10.49 1.51 6.01
C GLY A 45 -9.57 0.30 6.01
N TYR A 46 -8.99 -0.01 7.17
CA TYR A 46 -8.19 -1.19 7.34
C TYR A 46 -9.18 -2.35 7.25
N GLY A 47 -9.35 -2.86 6.03
CA GLY A 47 -10.12 -4.06 5.81
C GLY A 47 -9.48 -5.24 6.54
N ASP A 48 -10.04 -6.41 6.34
CA ASP A 48 -9.60 -7.67 6.95
C ASP A 48 -8.09 -7.92 6.85
N VAL A 49 -7.48 -7.55 5.71
CA VAL A 49 -6.06 -7.72 5.43
C VAL A 49 -5.42 -6.37 5.14
N ARG A 50 -4.25 -6.13 5.73
CA ARG A 50 -3.42 -4.95 5.43
C ARG A 50 -2.09 -5.40 4.84
N LEU A 51 -1.74 -4.86 3.68
CA LEU A 51 -0.43 -5.01 3.06
C LEU A 51 0.36 -3.70 3.24
N THR A 52 1.58 -3.78 3.78
CA THR A 52 2.47 -2.62 3.93
C THR A 52 3.83 -2.91 3.31
N VAL A 53 4.48 -1.89 2.76
CA VAL A 53 5.86 -1.98 2.27
C VAL A 53 6.79 -1.70 3.43
N GLU A 54 7.63 -2.67 3.78
CA GLU A 54 8.63 -2.53 4.86
C GLU A 54 9.95 -2.01 4.31
N ALA A 55 10.41 -2.54 3.19
CA ALA A 55 11.64 -2.12 2.55
C ALA A 55 11.51 -2.19 1.03
N ILE A 56 11.84 -1.08 0.37
CA ILE A 56 11.95 -0.98 -1.08
C ILE A 56 13.04 0.04 -1.42
N PRO A 57 13.93 -0.23 -2.38
CA PRO A 57 14.89 0.76 -2.86
C PRO A 57 14.17 1.96 -3.49
N SER A 58 14.63 3.18 -3.18
CA SER A 58 14.02 4.42 -3.70
C SER A 58 14.31 4.65 -5.18
N ILE A 59 15.41 4.08 -5.69
CA ILE A 59 15.85 4.19 -7.07
C ILE A 59 16.31 2.80 -7.52
N VAL A 60 15.81 2.37 -8.66
CA VAL A 60 16.10 1.06 -9.26
C VAL A 60 16.53 1.24 -10.69
N ALA A 61 17.41 0.37 -11.18
CA ALA A 61 17.82 0.37 -12.57
C ALA A 61 16.75 -0.32 -13.43
N LEU A 62 16.44 0.26 -14.59
CA LEU A 62 15.55 -0.33 -15.57
C LEU A 62 16.03 -1.74 -15.95
N GLU A 63 15.09 -2.68 -16.11
CA GLU A 63 15.35 -4.08 -16.50
C GLU A 63 16.26 -4.86 -15.54
N LYS A 64 16.51 -4.36 -14.33
CA LYS A 64 17.23 -5.09 -13.29
C LYS A 64 16.30 -5.47 -12.14
N PRO A 65 16.31 -6.74 -11.69
CA PRO A 65 15.50 -7.16 -10.56
C PRO A 65 15.98 -6.46 -9.28
N PHE A 66 15.02 -6.16 -8.41
CA PHE A 66 15.27 -5.63 -7.08
C PHE A 66 14.34 -6.29 -6.05
N SER A 67 14.82 -6.38 -4.81
CA SER A 67 14.08 -6.97 -3.70
C SER A 67 13.07 -5.99 -3.11
N VAL A 68 11.87 -6.47 -2.85
CA VAL A 68 10.80 -5.78 -2.13
C VAL A 68 10.40 -6.62 -0.92
N VAL A 69 10.40 -5.99 0.25
CA VAL A 69 9.92 -6.61 1.49
C VAL A 69 8.56 -6.03 1.82
N LEU A 70 7.55 -6.89 1.84
CA LEU A 70 6.18 -6.55 2.19
C LEU A 70 5.81 -7.22 3.51
N ARG A 71 4.93 -6.59 4.28
CA ARG A 71 4.34 -7.17 5.47
C ARG A 71 2.84 -7.28 5.29
N ILE A 72 2.33 -8.49 5.46
CA ILE A 72 0.90 -8.75 5.55
C ILE A 72 0.53 -8.76 7.02
N LEU A 73 -0.49 -8.00 7.39
CA LEU A 73 -1.09 -8.01 8.72
C LEU A 73 -2.53 -8.50 8.61
N ASN A 74 -2.82 -9.59 9.33
CA ASN A 74 -4.19 -10.03 9.54
C ASN A 74 -4.84 -9.10 10.57
N SER A 75 -5.78 -8.27 10.13
CA SER A 75 -6.53 -7.34 10.98
C SER A 75 -7.87 -7.91 11.46
N CYS A 76 -8.18 -9.17 11.10
CA CYS A 76 -9.33 -9.88 11.62
C CYS A 76 -9.06 -10.56 12.96
N ASP A 77 -10.16 -10.88 13.61
CA ASP A 77 -10.31 -11.65 14.85
C ASP A 77 -10.37 -13.17 14.58
N ARG A 78 -10.07 -13.60 13.35
CA ARG A 78 -10.01 -15.00 12.92
C ARG A 78 -8.66 -15.33 12.26
N THR A 79 -8.29 -16.60 12.27
CA THR A 79 -7.19 -17.13 11.46
C THR A 79 -7.53 -17.01 9.97
N MET A 80 -6.56 -16.57 9.17
CA MET A 80 -6.68 -16.50 7.71
C MET A 80 -5.65 -17.41 7.07
N ASP A 81 -6.02 -18.09 5.99
CA ASP A 81 -5.10 -18.83 5.15
C ASP A 81 -5.03 -18.13 3.78
N LEU A 82 -3.89 -17.51 3.50
CA LEU A 82 -3.75 -16.59 2.37
C LEU A 82 -2.93 -17.22 1.25
N MET A 83 -3.40 -17.02 0.02
CA MET A 83 -2.69 -17.35 -1.20
C MET A 83 -2.30 -16.07 -1.93
N LEU A 84 -1.02 -15.95 -2.29
CA LEU A 84 -0.49 -14.87 -3.11
C LEU A 84 -0.63 -15.20 -4.59
N SER A 85 -1.17 -14.25 -5.35
CA SER A 85 -1.25 -14.30 -6.81
C SER A 85 -0.81 -12.96 -7.39
N PHE A 86 -0.21 -13.01 -8.58
CA PHE A 86 0.15 -11.81 -9.33
C PHE A 86 -0.93 -11.55 -10.38
N ASP A 87 -1.48 -10.34 -10.40
CA ASP A 87 -2.46 -9.97 -11.41
C ASP A 87 -1.75 -9.63 -12.72
N SER A 88 -1.95 -10.47 -13.73
CA SER A 88 -1.36 -10.29 -15.06
C SER A 88 -2.17 -9.38 -15.97
N GLN A 89 -3.38 -8.95 -15.56
CA GLN A 89 -4.35 -8.27 -16.42
C GLN A 89 -4.32 -6.73 -16.29
N GLN A 90 -3.44 -6.15 -15.46
CA GLN A 90 -3.31 -4.69 -15.37
C GLN A 90 -2.57 -4.12 -16.60
N SER A 91 -3.30 -3.43 -17.48
CA SER A 91 -2.81 -2.82 -18.73
C SER A 91 -1.67 -1.79 -18.60
N SER A 92 -1.34 -1.34 -17.38
CA SER A 92 -0.30 -0.33 -17.12
C SER A 92 0.85 -0.89 -16.29
N ARG A 93 1.36 -2.07 -16.64
CA ARG A 93 2.44 -2.72 -15.89
C ARG A 93 3.75 -1.96 -16.09
N ALA A 94 4.23 -1.32 -15.03
CA ALA A 94 5.57 -0.75 -14.96
C ALA A 94 6.55 -1.66 -14.20
N LEU A 95 6.03 -2.62 -13.44
CA LEU A 95 6.77 -3.57 -12.61
C LEU A 95 6.34 -5.00 -12.93
N LEU A 96 7.30 -5.85 -13.29
CA LEU A 96 7.12 -7.29 -13.42
C LEU A 96 7.50 -7.95 -12.09
N TRP A 97 6.59 -8.75 -11.54
CA TRP A 97 6.87 -9.52 -10.33
C TRP A 97 7.53 -10.83 -10.72
N GLU A 98 8.67 -11.12 -10.11
CA GLU A 98 9.39 -12.37 -10.28
C GLU A 98 8.97 -13.31 -9.15
N GLY A 99 8.32 -14.43 -9.52
CA GLY A 99 7.83 -15.39 -8.54
C GLY A 99 6.69 -16.26 -9.06
N ILE A 100 6.25 -17.17 -8.19
CA ILE A 100 5.18 -18.12 -8.48
C ILE A 100 3.83 -17.50 -8.09
N SER A 101 2.94 -17.34 -9.07
CA SER A 101 1.53 -16.99 -8.80
C SER A 101 0.80 -18.20 -8.21
N GLY A 102 -0.07 -17.98 -7.23
CA GLY A 102 -0.77 -19.03 -6.49
C GLY A 102 0.03 -19.62 -5.32
N ARG A 103 1.07 -18.93 -4.84
CA ARG A 103 1.88 -19.36 -3.70
C ARG A 103 1.05 -19.31 -2.41
N GLN A 104 0.95 -20.44 -1.72
CA GLN A 104 0.37 -20.49 -0.38
C GLN A 104 1.31 -19.80 0.61
N LEU A 105 0.79 -18.81 1.35
CA LEU A 105 1.51 -18.11 2.42
C LEU A 105 1.33 -18.78 3.78
N GLY A 106 0.34 -19.68 3.87
CA GLY A 106 -0.02 -20.40 5.08
C GLY A 106 -0.96 -19.60 5.98
N ARG A 107 -1.13 -20.12 7.19
CA ARG A 107 -2.06 -19.59 8.19
C ARG A 107 -1.44 -18.42 8.94
N ILE A 108 -2.17 -17.32 9.01
CA ILE A 108 -1.83 -16.12 9.78
C ILE A 108 -2.85 -15.97 10.90
N GLU A 109 -2.36 -16.04 12.13
CA GLU A 109 -3.18 -15.86 13.34
C GLU A 109 -3.80 -14.45 13.44
N PRO A 110 -4.89 -14.28 14.18
CA PRO A 110 -5.50 -12.98 14.41
C PRO A 110 -4.49 -11.95 14.91
N SER A 111 -4.52 -10.73 14.36
CA SER A 111 -3.58 -9.64 14.72
C SER A 111 -2.10 -9.98 14.52
N SER A 112 -1.76 -11.06 13.81
CA SER A 112 -0.40 -11.45 13.48
C SER A 112 0.00 -10.94 12.09
N SER A 113 1.32 -10.91 11.85
CA SER A 113 1.89 -10.46 10.58
C SER A 113 2.90 -11.45 9.99
N LEU A 114 2.97 -11.47 8.67
CA LEU A 114 3.89 -12.27 7.89
C LEU A 114 4.71 -11.36 6.95
N ASP A 115 6.02 -11.51 6.96
CA ASP A 115 6.91 -10.82 6.05
C ASP A 115 7.10 -11.65 4.76
N LEU A 116 6.92 -10.99 3.63
CA LEU A 116 7.08 -11.53 2.29
C LEU A 116 8.27 -10.87 1.60
N PHE A 117 9.11 -11.72 1.04
CA PHE A 117 10.25 -11.32 0.21
C PHE A 117 9.91 -11.63 -1.24
N LEU A 118 9.80 -10.58 -2.05
CA LEU A 118 9.49 -10.65 -3.47
C LEU A 118 10.58 -9.95 -4.27
N GLU A 119 10.75 -10.34 -5.52
CA GLU A 119 11.60 -9.65 -6.49
C GLU A 119 10.73 -9.04 -7.58
N ALA A 120 11.10 -7.85 -8.03
CA ALA A 120 10.43 -7.17 -9.12
C ALA A 120 11.43 -6.55 -10.09
N THR A 121 11.08 -6.55 -11.37
CA THR A 121 11.87 -5.94 -12.44
C THR A 121 11.09 -4.77 -13.05
N PRO A 122 11.63 -3.54 -13.03
CA PRO A 122 10.99 -2.37 -13.59
C PRO A 122 11.18 -2.33 -15.10
N ILE A 123 10.09 -2.11 -15.84
CA ILE A 123 10.07 -2.06 -17.31
C ILE A 123 9.74 -0.66 -17.85
N ARG A 124 9.46 0.31 -16.98
CA ARG A 124 9.24 1.72 -17.34
C ARG A 124 9.99 2.65 -16.40
N THR A 125 10.46 3.77 -16.92
CA THR A 125 11.14 4.82 -16.15
C THR A 125 10.14 5.81 -15.54
N GLY A 126 10.57 6.61 -14.57
CA GLY A 126 9.75 7.62 -13.90
C GLY A 126 9.21 7.16 -12.54
N LEU A 127 8.26 7.92 -11.98
CA LEU A 127 7.58 7.56 -10.73
C LEU A 127 6.56 6.46 -11.04
N GLN A 128 6.77 5.28 -10.46
CA GLN A 128 5.95 4.10 -10.70
C GLN A 128 5.24 3.65 -9.42
N SER A 129 3.99 3.22 -9.55
CA SER A 129 3.24 2.60 -8.46
C SER A 129 3.60 1.13 -8.32
N VAL A 130 3.80 0.67 -7.09
CA VAL A 130 3.91 -0.76 -6.76
C VAL A 130 2.50 -1.33 -6.67
N SER A 131 2.09 -2.14 -7.65
CA SER A 131 0.75 -2.73 -7.74
C SER A 131 0.79 -4.12 -8.40
N GLY A 132 -0.36 -4.79 -8.47
CA GLY A 132 -0.53 -6.07 -9.16
C GLY A 132 -0.37 -7.27 -8.25
N LEU A 133 -0.57 -7.08 -6.95
CA LEU A 133 -0.55 -8.14 -5.94
C LEU A 133 -1.99 -8.46 -5.53
N ARG A 134 -2.37 -9.72 -5.62
CA ARG A 134 -3.68 -10.21 -5.16
C ARG A 134 -3.49 -11.26 -4.08
N LEU A 135 -4.07 -11.01 -2.92
CA LEU A 135 -4.19 -11.98 -1.84
C LEU A 135 -5.58 -12.60 -1.87
N ARG A 136 -5.67 -13.92 -1.79
CA ARG A 136 -6.93 -14.66 -1.68
C ARG A 136 -7.00 -15.40 -0.36
N ASP A 137 -8.04 -15.14 0.42
CA ASP A 137 -8.40 -15.94 1.59
C ASP A 137 -9.02 -17.25 1.10
N THR A 138 -8.36 -18.39 1.39
CA THR A 138 -8.81 -19.72 0.95
C THR A 138 -10.00 -20.23 1.76
N PHE A 139 -10.24 -19.72 2.97
CA PHE A 139 -11.40 -20.09 3.78
C PHE A 139 -12.66 -19.39 3.30
N LEU A 140 -12.61 -18.06 3.14
CA LEU A 140 -13.77 -17.26 2.73
C LEU A 140 -13.87 -17.05 1.22
N GLN A 141 -12.88 -17.52 0.46
CA GLN A 141 -12.82 -17.34 -1.00
C GLN A 141 -12.89 -15.86 -1.41
N ARG A 142 -12.37 -14.97 -0.56
CA ARG A 142 -12.38 -13.52 -0.75
C ARG A 142 -11.04 -13.05 -1.31
N ASN A 143 -11.10 -12.16 -2.30
CA ASN A 143 -9.91 -11.57 -2.90
C ASN A 143 -9.67 -10.15 -2.34
N TYR A 144 -8.40 -9.83 -2.17
CA TYR A 144 -7.88 -8.53 -1.76
C TYR A 144 -6.84 -8.09 -2.80
N ASP A 145 -7.14 -7.01 -3.51
CA ASP A 145 -6.31 -6.47 -4.59
C ASP A 145 -5.49 -5.28 -4.11
N TYR A 146 -4.20 -5.25 -4.46
CA TYR A 146 -3.22 -4.22 -4.12
C TYR A 146 -2.37 -3.80 -5.34
#